data_AF-A0A951V741-F1
#
_entry.id   AF-A0A951V741-F1
#
_cell.length_a   1.000
_cell.length_b   1.000
_cell.length_c   1.000
_cell.angle_alpha   90.00
_cell.angle_beta   90.00
_cell.angle_gamma   90.00
#
_symmetry.space_group_name_H-M   'P 1'
#
loop_
_entity.id
_entity.type
_entity.pdbx_description
1 polymer ?
#
loop_
_entity_poly.entity_id
_entity_poly.type
_entity_poly.pdbx_seq_one_letter_code
_entity_poly.pdbx_strand_id
1 'polypeptide(L)'
;MCGGTGLYIEAALAKYRLLKVPVNNKLRKELELLSQDELVSRLKKLRPLHNTTDTTDRKRLIRAIEIETYNDKHKEERKDFPEFSYIIFAIDFPRKEIRQRITERLKHRLENGMIQEIQELIKKGLKPEQLMFYGLEYKYITQYVTGEISYDEMFNKLNTAIHQFAKRQMTWFRRMERKGFKIHWIEGSLNNKEKLLQITQTLQK
;
A
#
# COMPACT_ATOMS: atom_id res chain seq x y z
N MET A 1 11.99 -0.75 -12.56
CA MET A 1 11.05 -1.25 -11.52
C MET A 1 9.65 -1.23 -12.11
N CYS A 2 8.90 -2.34 -12.06
CA CYS A 2 7.55 -2.44 -12.62
C CYS A 2 6.56 -2.87 -11.53
N GLY A 3 5.40 -2.23 -11.47
CA GLY A 3 4.39 -2.48 -10.43
C GLY A 3 4.75 -1.87 -9.07
N GLY A 4 4.11 -2.38 -8.01
CA GLY A 4 4.31 -1.94 -6.63
C GLY A 4 3.18 -1.05 -6.09
N THR A 5 3.11 -0.96 -4.76
CA THR A 5 2.23 0.01 -4.07
C THR A 5 2.94 1.37 -4.11
N GLY A 6 2.20 2.46 -4.31
CA GLY A 6 2.76 3.82 -4.35
C GLY A 6 3.72 4.14 -3.18
N LEU A 7 3.50 3.56 -1.99
CA LEU A 7 4.41 3.70 -0.84
C LEU A 7 5.83 3.19 -1.12
N TYR A 8 5.99 2.01 -1.72
CA TYR A 8 7.32 1.45 -1.98
C TYR A 8 8.07 2.26 -3.04
N ILE A 9 7.35 2.71 -4.07
CA ILE A 9 7.91 3.58 -5.11
C ILE A 9 8.34 4.91 -4.49
N GLU A 10 7.46 5.57 -3.76
CA GLU A 10 7.77 6.83 -3.09
C GLU A 10 8.92 6.66 -2.10
N ALA A 11 8.96 5.57 -1.32
CA ALA A 11 10.04 5.34 -0.36
C ALA A 11 11.42 5.19 -1.04
N ALA A 12 11.48 4.49 -2.18
CA ALA A 12 12.71 4.36 -2.95
C ALA A 12 13.16 5.70 -3.53
N LEU A 13 12.23 6.46 -4.14
CA LEU A 13 12.56 7.71 -4.82
C LEU A 13 12.81 8.89 -3.86
N ALA A 14 12.01 8.98 -2.80
CA ALA A 14 12.13 10.00 -1.76
C ALA A 14 13.22 9.69 -0.74
N LYS A 15 14.00 8.61 -0.96
CA LYS A 15 15.10 8.17 -0.07
C LYS A 15 14.63 8.03 1.38
N TYR A 16 13.44 7.46 1.58
CA TYR A 16 12.91 7.23 2.93
C TYR A 16 13.84 6.30 3.70
N ARG A 17 14.34 6.79 4.82
CA ARG A 17 15.11 5.98 5.77
C ARG A 17 14.14 5.11 6.56
N LEU A 18 13.83 3.94 6.02
CA LEU A 18 13.07 2.90 6.71
C LEU A 18 13.98 2.18 7.71
N LEU A 19 14.45 2.90 8.74
CA LEU A 19 15.21 2.30 9.83
C LEU A 19 14.38 1.18 10.45
N LYS A 20 15.02 0.03 10.66
CA LYS A 20 14.36 -1.10 11.34
C LYS A 20 14.25 -0.77 12.82
N VAL A 21 13.25 0.04 13.16
CA VAL A 21 12.99 0.42 14.55
C VAL A 21 12.45 -0.81 15.30
N PRO A 22 13.21 -1.37 16.27
CA PRO A 22 12.75 -2.51 17.05
C PRO A 22 11.51 -2.11 17.86
N VAL A 23 10.70 -3.11 18.21
CA VAL A 23 9.58 -2.90 19.13
C VAL A 23 10.14 -2.64 20.52
N ASN A 24 9.80 -1.51 21.13
CA ASN A 24 10.17 -1.17 22.49
C ASN A 24 8.96 -1.41 23.41
N ASN A 25 8.86 -2.63 23.92
CA ASN A 25 7.74 -3.04 24.79
C ASN A 25 7.61 -2.16 26.04
N LYS A 26 8.71 -1.64 26.59
CA LYS A 26 8.69 -0.75 27.75
C LYS A 26 8.02 0.58 27.37
N LEU A 27 8.48 1.21 26.29
CA LEU A 27 7.90 2.45 25.79
C LEU A 27 6.42 2.25 25.41
N ARG A 28 6.05 1.12 24.80
CA ARG A 28 4.63 0.85 24.48
C ARG A 28 3.75 0.80 25.71
N LYS A 29 4.16 0.09 26.76
CA LYS A 29 3.42 0.05 28.03
C LYS A 29 3.26 1.44 28.64
N GLU A 30 4.30 2.27 28.58
CA GLU A 30 4.22 3.67 29.04
C GLU A 30 3.23 4.50 28.20
N LEU A 31 3.24 4.35 26.87
CA LEU A 31 2.36 5.08 25.96
C LEU A 31 0.91 4.57 26.02
N GLU A 32 0.69 3.30 26.32
CA GLU A 32 -0.64 2.70 26.46
C GLU A 32 -1.44 3.31 27.62
N LEU A 33 -0.77 3.85 28.63
CA LEU A 33 -1.40 4.52 29.77
C LEU A 33 -1.87 5.96 29.47
N LEU A 34 -1.38 6.57 28.39
CA LEU A 34 -1.68 7.96 28.05
C LEU A 34 -2.99 8.09 27.27
N SER A 35 -3.73 9.18 27.47
CA SER A 35 -4.86 9.54 26.63
C SER A 35 -4.42 9.81 25.18
N GLN A 36 -5.39 9.78 24.26
CA GLN A 36 -5.09 10.06 22.85
C GLN A 36 -4.53 11.48 22.64
N ASP A 37 -5.04 12.47 23.38
CA ASP A 37 -4.57 13.86 23.28
C ASP A 37 -3.14 14.04 23.80
N GLU A 38 -2.79 13.32 24.87
CA GLU A 38 -1.42 13.29 25.39
C GLU A 38 -0.45 12.64 24.39
N LEU A 39 -0.86 11.55 23.75
CA LEU A 39 -0.07 10.90 22.70
C LEU A 39 0.12 11.81 21.48
N VAL A 40 -0.95 12.49 21.03
CA VAL A 40 -0.86 13.46 19.92
C VAL A 40 0.08 14.60 20.31
N SER A 41 -0.03 15.13 21.53
CA SER A 41 0.84 16.19 22.04
C SER A 41 2.29 15.74 22.11
N ARG A 42 2.55 14.50 22.52
CA ARG A 42 3.89 13.91 22.53
C ARG A 42 4.47 13.76 21.13
N LEU A 43 3.67 13.29 20.17
CA LEU A 43 4.11 13.20 18.77
C LEU A 43 4.40 14.58 18.16
N LYS A 44 3.57 15.59 18.45
CA LYS A 44 3.79 16.98 18.01
C LYS A 44 5.11 17.57 18.50
N LYS A 45 5.56 17.20 19.71
CA LYS A 45 6.87 17.62 20.25
C LYS A 45 8.04 16.98 19.52
N LEU A 46 7.87 15.78 18.98
CA LEU A 46 8.91 15.04 18.26
C LEU A 46 9.02 15.47 16.79
N ARG A 47 7.90 15.83 16.15
CA ARG A 47 7.89 16.30 14.76
C ARG A 47 6.67 17.16 14.42
N PRO A 48 6.78 18.03 13.39
CA PRO A 48 5.62 18.68 12.81
C PRO A 48 4.64 17.64 12.23
N LEU A 49 3.35 17.78 12.58
CA LEU A 49 2.29 16.94 12.02
C LEU A 49 1.87 17.48 10.66
N HIS A 50 2.31 16.84 9.59
CA HIS A 50 1.90 17.20 8.22
C HIS A 50 0.57 16.55 7.80
N ASN A 51 0.04 15.61 8.59
CA ASN A 51 -1.26 14.97 8.38
C ASN A 51 -1.80 14.35 9.68
N THR A 52 -3.07 13.94 9.68
CA THR A 52 -3.76 13.29 10.82
C THR A 52 -3.77 11.76 10.74
N THR A 53 -3.15 11.16 9.72
CA THR A 53 -3.22 9.70 9.49
C THR A 53 -2.57 8.90 10.61
N ASP A 54 -1.53 9.47 11.21
CA ASP A 54 -0.82 8.86 12.34
C ASP A 54 -1.51 9.12 13.68
N THR A 55 -2.57 9.93 13.71
CA THR A 55 -3.35 10.25 14.93
C THR A 55 -4.75 9.63 14.93
N THR A 56 -5.16 8.96 13.86
CA THR A 56 -6.51 8.35 13.72
C THR A 56 -6.58 6.94 14.29
N ASP A 57 -5.47 6.21 14.32
CA ASP A 57 -5.38 4.87 14.89
C ASP A 57 -4.37 4.87 16.03
N ARG A 58 -4.79 4.42 17.21
CA ARG A 58 -3.96 4.46 18.43
C ARG A 58 -2.68 3.64 18.28
N LYS A 59 -2.73 2.48 17.60
CA LYS A 59 -1.54 1.64 17.37
C LYS A 59 -0.56 2.35 16.43
N ARG A 60 -1.05 3.03 15.39
CA ARG A 60 -0.22 3.89 14.52
C ARG A 60 0.40 5.04 15.28
N LEU A 61 -0.34 5.70 16.16
CA LEU A 61 0.15 6.81 16.96
C LEU A 61 1.29 6.37 17.89
N ILE A 62 1.11 5.26 18.61
CA ILE A 62 2.15 4.66 19.46
C ILE A 62 3.38 4.28 18.63
N ARG A 63 3.19 3.64 17.47
CA ARG A 63 4.31 3.28 16.57
C ARG A 63 5.01 4.51 16.01
N ALA A 64 4.30 5.58 15.69
CA ALA A 64 4.89 6.83 15.22
C ALA A 64 5.80 7.45 16.30
N ILE A 65 5.34 7.50 17.55
CA ILE A 65 6.15 7.98 18.69
C ILE A 65 7.38 7.08 18.90
N GLU A 66 7.20 5.76 18.83
CA GLU A 66 8.30 4.77 18.96
C GLU A 66 9.37 4.98 17.87
N ILE A 67 8.94 5.21 16.61
CA ILE A 67 9.84 5.48 15.48
C ILE A 67 10.60 6.79 15.70
N GLU A 68 9.92 7.90 16.01
CA GLU A 68 10.59 9.18 16.16
C GLU A 68 11.54 9.21 17.36
N THR A 69 11.15 8.58 18.48
CA THR A 69 12.01 8.45 19.66
C THR A 69 13.28 7.65 19.35
N TYR A 70 13.17 6.60 18.52
CA TYR A 70 14.33 5.81 18.10
C TYR A 70 15.23 6.61 17.15
N ASN A 71 14.64 7.27 16.15
CA ASN A 71 15.35 8.06 15.15
C ASN A 71 16.15 9.21 15.78
N ASP A 72 15.59 9.86 16.82
CA ASP A 72 16.26 10.96 17.52
C ASP A 72 17.55 10.50 18.21
N LYS A 73 17.56 9.26 18.72
CA LYS A 73 18.72 8.62 19.38
C LYS A 73 19.75 8.03 18.40
N HIS A 74 19.35 7.72 17.17
CA HIS A 74 20.21 7.03 16.18
C HIS A 74 20.46 7.92 14.95
N LYS A 75 20.66 9.23 15.18
CA LYS A 75 20.93 10.20 14.09
C LYS A 75 22.22 9.90 13.33
N GLU A 76 23.14 9.13 13.88
CA GLU A 76 24.46 8.85 13.30
C GLU A 76 24.50 7.66 12.34
N GLU A 77 23.50 6.77 12.34
CA GLU A 77 23.41 5.60 11.43
C GLU A 77 23.02 5.98 9.98
N ARG A 78 23.20 7.24 9.61
CA ARG A 78 22.80 7.82 8.33
C ARG A 78 23.79 7.44 7.24
N LYS A 79 23.65 6.25 6.68
CA LYS A 79 24.29 5.93 5.39
C LYS A 79 23.68 6.79 4.27
N ASP A 80 24.53 7.18 3.33
CA ASP A 80 24.09 7.86 2.12
C ASP A 80 23.34 6.90 1.20
N PHE A 81 22.25 7.39 0.61
CA PHE A 81 21.56 6.65 -0.43
C PHE A 81 22.36 6.80 -1.73
N PRO A 82 22.54 5.71 -2.50
CA PRO A 82 23.17 5.82 -3.82
C PRO A 82 22.39 6.83 -4.66
N GLU A 83 23.13 7.65 -5.39
CA GLU A 83 22.51 8.55 -6.36
C GLU A 83 22.07 7.73 -7.58
N PHE A 84 20.85 7.98 -8.03
CA PHE A 84 20.33 7.39 -9.25
C PHE A 84 19.35 8.35 -9.91
N SER A 85 19.39 8.38 -11.24
CA SER A 85 18.41 9.07 -12.06
C SER A 85 17.18 8.18 -12.27
N TYR A 86 16.01 8.78 -12.31
CA TYR A 86 14.77 8.05 -12.51
C TYR A 86 13.80 8.83 -13.40
N ILE A 87 12.97 8.09 -14.13
CA ILE A 87 11.82 8.61 -14.87
C ILE A 87 10.63 7.75 -14.45
N ILE A 88 9.53 8.40 -14.06
CA ILE A 88 8.34 7.72 -13.56
C ILE A 88 7.30 7.71 -14.68
N PHE A 89 6.86 6.51 -15.06
CA PHE A 89 5.72 6.33 -15.95
C PHE A 89 4.56 5.71 -15.18
N ALA A 90 3.35 6.18 -15.44
CA ALA A 90 2.13 5.61 -14.88
C ALA A 90 1.06 5.49 -15.96
N ILE A 91 0.37 4.35 -16.01
CA ILE A 91 -0.72 4.13 -16.96
C ILE A 91 -2.02 4.60 -16.33
N ASP A 92 -2.73 5.51 -17.01
CA ASP A 92 -4.05 5.99 -16.57
C ASP A 92 -5.16 5.44 -17.45
N PHE A 93 -6.31 5.16 -16.84
CA PHE A 93 -7.52 4.75 -17.54
C PHE A 93 -8.70 5.55 -16.98
N PRO A 94 -9.74 5.82 -17.78
CA PRO A 94 -10.98 6.36 -17.28
C PRO A 94 -11.52 5.51 -16.12
N ARG A 95 -12.03 6.16 -15.07
CA ARG A 95 -12.49 5.50 -13.84
C ARG A 95 -13.52 4.38 -14.11
N LYS A 96 -14.37 4.56 -15.11
CA LYS A 96 -15.39 3.58 -15.52
C LYS A 96 -14.72 2.31 -16.04
N GLU A 97 -13.73 2.45 -16.91
CA GLU A 97 -12.95 1.32 -17.47
C GLU A 97 -12.16 0.59 -16.40
N ILE A 98 -11.52 1.31 -15.46
CA ILE A 98 -10.79 0.68 -14.34
C ILE A 98 -11.72 -0.27 -13.57
N ARG A 99 -12.94 0.19 -13.23
CA ARG A 99 -13.91 -0.62 -12.48
C ARG A 99 -14.38 -1.83 -13.26
N GLN A 100 -14.64 -1.65 -14.56
CA GLN A 100 -15.03 -2.74 -15.45
C GLN A 100 -13.93 -3.79 -15.53
N ARG A 101 -12.70 -3.38 -15.86
CA ARG A 101 -11.55 -4.28 -15.99
C ARG A 101 -11.22 -5.01 -14.69
N ILE A 102 -11.36 -4.35 -13.54
CA ILE A 102 -11.21 -5.02 -12.23
C ILE A 102 -12.26 -6.12 -12.06
N THR A 103 -13.52 -5.81 -12.37
CA THR A 103 -14.63 -6.76 -12.20
C THR A 103 -14.47 -7.96 -13.13
N GLU A 104 -14.14 -7.72 -14.40
CA GLU A 104 -13.86 -8.78 -15.39
C GLU A 104 -12.67 -9.63 -14.97
N ARG A 105 -11.57 -9.01 -14.54
CA ARG A 105 -10.39 -9.73 -14.03
C ARG A 105 -10.74 -10.58 -12.82
N LEU A 106 -11.55 -10.08 -11.88
CA LEU A 106 -11.94 -10.85 -10.70
C LEU A 106 -12.77 -12.08 -11.10
N LYS A 107 -13.77 -11.92 -11.96
CA LYS A 107 -14.55 -13.05 -12.49
C LYS A 107 -13.66 -14.09 -13.13
N HIS A 108 -12.79 -13.66 -14.04
CA HIS A 108 -11.85 -14.53 -14.72
C HIS A 108 -10.95 -15.30 -13.73
N ARG A 109 -10.41 -14.64 -12.70
CA ARG A 109 -9.59 -15.33 -11.69
C ARG A 109 -10.36 -16.37 -10.89
N LEU A 110 -11.61 -16.06 -10.50
CA LEU A 110 -12.47 -17.01 -9.78
C LEU A 110 -12.80 -18.24 -10.64
N GLU A 111 -13.07 -18.03 -11.93
CA GLU A 111 -13.30 -19.10 -12.91
C GLU A 111 -12.04 -19.95 -13.16
N ASN A 112 -10.84 -19.35 -13.06
CA ASN A 112 -9.56 -19.99 -13.32
C ASN A 112 -8.86 -20.53 -12.06
N GLY A 113 -9.62 -21.03 -11.10
CA GLY A 113 -9.05 -21.87 -10.03
C GLY A 113 -8.64 -21.14 -8.75
N MET A 114 -8.94 -19.84 -8.59
CA MET A 114 -8.45 -19.09 -7.43
C MET A 114 -9.04 -19.57 -6.08
N ILE A 115 -10.27 -20.08 -6.08
CA ILE A 115 -10.88 -20.66 -4.88
C ILE A 115 -10.18 -21.97 -4.51
N GLN A 116 -9.90 -22.79 -5.52
CA GLN A 116 -9.25 -24.08 -5.41
C GLN A 116 -7.82 -23.90 -4.86
N GLU A 117 -7.07 -22.91 -5.35
CA GLU A 117 -5.76 -22.53 -4.83
C GLU A 117 -5.80 -22.34 -3.30
N ILE A 118 -6.78 -21.58 -2.80
CA ILE A 118 -6.90 -21.28 -1.37
C ILE A 118 -7.35 -22.51 -0.57
N GLN A 119 -8.28 -23.30 -1.10
CA GLN A 119 -8.64 -24.59 -0.48
C GLN A 119 -7.43 -25.53 -0.36
N GLU A 120 -6.58 -25.59 -1.38
CA GLU A 120 -5.36 -26.39 -1.35
C GLU A 120 -4.35 -25.89 -0.33
N LEU A 121 -4.17 -24.58 -0.20
CA LEU A 121 -3.28 -23.99 0.82
C LEU A 121 -3.74 -24.34 2.23
N ILE A 122 -5.04 -24.30 2.50
CA ILE A 122 -5.60 -24.72 3.79
C ILE A 122 -5.36 -26.21 4.01
N LYS A 123 -5.60 -27.06 3.00
CA LYS A 123 -5.31 -28.51 3.08
C LYS A 123 -3.84 -28.81 3.34
N LYS A 124 -2.91 -27.98 2.82
CA LYS A 124 -1.47 -28.06 3.08
C LYS A 124 -1.07 -27.57 4.48
N GLY A 125 -2.02 -27.15 5.32
CA GLY A 125 -1.80 -26.79 6.72
C GLY A 125 -1.62 -25.29 6.98
N LEU A 126 -1.83 -24.41 6.00
CA LEU A 126 -1.86 -22.97 6.26
C LEU A 126 -3.14 -22.63 7.03
N LYS A 127 -2.98 -21.89 8.13
CA LYS A 127 -4.12 -21.47 8.93
C LYS A 127 -4.90 -20.36 8.22
N PRO A 128 -6.25 -20.37 8.26
CA PRO A 128 -7.08 -19.31 7.66
C PRO A 128 -6.65 -17.90 8.05
N GLU A 129 -6.27 -17.67 9.31
CA GLU A 129 -5.86 -16.35 9.81
C GLU A 129 -4.59 -15.84 9.12
N GLN A 130 -3.68 -16.74 8.72
CA GLN A 130 -2.47 -16.39 7.98
C GLN A 130 -2.81 -15.98 6.55
N LEU A 131 -3.71 -16.70 5.89
CA LEU A 131 -4.16 -16.38 4.54
C LEU A 131 -4.87 -15.03 4.49
N MET A 132 -5.70 -14.73 5.48
CA MET A 132 -6.38 -13.44 5.59
C MET A 132 -5.45 -12.23 5.68
N PHE A 133 -4.18 -12.44 6.06
CA PHE A 133 -3.17 -11.39 6.11
C PHE A 133 -2.53 -11.07 4.75
N TYR A 134 -2.49 -12.02 3.81
CA TYR A 134 -1.69 -11.91 2.58
C TYR A 134 -2.28 -10.99 1.50
N GLY A 135 -3.57 -10.68 1.57
CA GLY A 135 -4.17 -9.73 0.63
C GLY A 135 -5.68 -9.79 0.60
N LEU A 136 -6.29 -8.92 -0.21
CA LEU A 136 -7.73 -8.83 -0.34
C LEU A 136 -8.35 -10.15 -0.81
N GLU A 137 -7.79 -10.73 -1.87
CA GLU A 137 -8.34 -11.95 -2.49
C GLU A 137 -8.23 -13.14 -1.53
N TYR A 138 -7.05 -13.37 -0.94
CA TYR A 138 -6.88 -14.40 0.09
C TYR A 138 -7.82 -14.19 1.27
N LYS A 139 -7.99 -12.96 1.76
CA LYS A 139 -8.92 -12.67 2.84
C LYS A 139 -10.34 -13.08 2.51
N TYR A 140 -10.95 -12.47 1.50
CA TYR A 140 -12.38 -12.67 1.24
C TYR A 140 -12.69 -14.10 0.76
N ILE A 141 -11.79 -14.71 0.00
CA ILE A 141 -11.99 -16.09 -0.45
C ILE A 141 -11.79 -17.07 0.71
N THR A 142 -10.85 -16.83 1.63
CA THR A 142 -10.73 -17.65 2.85
C THR A 142 -12.01 -17.61 3.66
N GLN A 143 -12.60 -16.42 3.87
CA GLN A 143 -13.88 -16.28 4.57
C GLN A 143 -15.02 -17.07 3.90
N TYR A 144 -15.05 -17.09 2.57
CA TYR A 144 -15.99 -17.93 1.83
C TYR A 144 -15.72 -19.42 2.04
N VAL A 145 -14.47 -19.86 1.90
CA VAL A 145 -14.06 -21.26 2.03
C VAL A 145 -14.27 -21.79 3.46
N THR A 146 -14.17 -20.94 4.49
CA THR A 146 -14.46 -21.28 5.89
C THR A 146 -15.95 -21.19 6.25
N GLY A 147 -16.81 -20.75 5.32
CA GLY A 147 -18.26 -20.65 5.53
C GLY A 147 -18.72 -19.40 6.29
N GLU A 148 -17.86 -18.39 6.48
CA GLU A 148 -18.22 -17.13 7.16
C GLU A 148 -19.12 -16.23 6.33
N ILE A 149 -18.99 -16.29 4.99
CA ILE A 149 -19.76 -15.47 4.05
C ILE A 149 -20.17 -16.29 2.82
N SER A 150 -21.27 -15.89 2.17
CA SER A 150 -21.69 -16.54 0.92
C SER A 150 -20.78 -16.18 -0.27
N TYR A 151 -20.89 -16.92 -1.38
CA TYR A 151 -20.17 -16.61 -2.61
C TYR A 151 -20.48 -15.21 -3.13
N ASP A 152 -21.76 -14.83 -3.16
CA ASP A 152 -22.19 -13.51 -3.64
C ASP A 152 -21.68 -12.39 -2.73
N GLU A 153 -21.69 -12.59 -1.41
CA GLU A 153 -21.11 -11.64 -0.47
C GLU A 153 -19.59 -11.51 -0.67
N MET A 154 -18.89 -12.63 -0.84
CA MET A 154 -17.46 -12.66 -1.12
C MET A 154 -17.12 -11.87 -2.37
N PHE A 155 -17.82 -12.14 -3.48
CA PHE A 155 -17.60 -11.46 -4.74
C PHE A 155 -17.82 -9.95 -4.62
N ASN A 156 -18.96 -9.54 -4.04
CA ASN A 156 -19.31 -8.12 -3.93
C ASN A 156 -18.36 -7.36 -3.00
N LYS A 157 -17.99 -7.93 -1.85
CA LYS A 157 -17.06 -7.32 -0.88
C LYS A 157 -15.65 -7.24 -1.49
N LEU A 158 -15.17 -8.31 -2.11
CA LEU A 158 -13.85 -8.34 -2.76
C LEU A 158 -13.77 -7.36 -3.92
N ASN A 159 -14.74 -7.34 -4.83
CA ASN A 159 -14.78 -6.42 -5.96
C ASN A 159 -14.74 -4.95 -5.49
N THR A 160 -15.58 -4.62 -4.51
CA THR A 160 -15.60 -3.29 -3.89
C THR A 160 -14.26 -2.93 -3.26
N ALA A 161 -13.65 -3.87 -2.52
CA ALA A 161 -12.36 -3.64 -1.88
C ALA A 161 -11.23 -3.40 -2.90
N ILE A 162 -11.23 -4.12 -4.03
CA ILE A 162 -10.26 -3.92 -5.11
C ILE A 162 -10.48 -2.55 -5.78
N HIS A 163 -11.73 -2.12 -6.02
CA HIS A 163 -12.01 -0.76 -6.53
C HIS A 163 -11.49 0.33 -5.60
N GLN A 164 -11.72 0.18 -4.30
CA GLN A 164 -11.21 1.12 -3.30
C GLN A 164 -9.68 1.11 -3.27
N PHE A 165 -9.04 -0.06 -3.39
CA PHE A 165 -7.60 -0.18 -3.46
C PHE A 165 -7.02 0.52 -4.70
N ALA A 166 -7.60 0.31 -5.88
CA ALA A 166 -7.21 1.01 -7.11
C ALA A 166 -7.37 2.53 -6.98
N LYS A 167 -8.47 3.02 -6.38
CA LYS A 167 -8.67 4.45 -6.08
C LYS A 167 -7.56 4.99 -5.16
N ARG A 168 -7.17 4.22 -4.14
CA ARG A 168 -6.09 4.60 -3.21
C ARG A 168 -4.73 4.68 -3.92
N GLN A 169 -4.42 3.76 -4.84
CA GLN A 169 -3.21 3.84 -5.67
C GLN A 169 -3.17 5.14 -6.47
N MET A 170 -4.26 5.46 -7.18
CA MET A 170 -4.35 6.69 -7.97
C MET A 170 -4.21 7.95 -7.10
N THR A 171 -4.83 7.95 -5.92
CA THR A 171 -4.72 9.04 -4.95
C THR A 171 -3.27 9.23 -4.48
N TRP A 172 -2.53 8.13 -4.34
CA TRP A 172 -1.11 8.15 -3.96
C TRP A 172 -0.25 8.78 -5.06
N PHE A 173 -0.41 8.36 -6.31
CA PHE A 173 0.36 8.93 -7.44
C PHE A 173 0.11 10.44 -7.58
N ARG A 174 -1.14 10.89 -7.49
CA ARG A 174 -1.46 12.33 -7.48
C ARG A 174 -0.84 13.08 -6.32
N ARG A 175 -0.70 12.44 -5.15
CA ARG A 175 0.01 13.02 -4.01
C ARG A 175 1.51 13.12 -4.27
N MET A 176 2.10 12.12 -4.95
CA MET A 176 3.51 12.18 -5.37
C MET A 176 3.76 13.37 -6.31
N GLU A 177 2.88 13.61 -7.28
CA GLU A 177 2.98 14.80 -8.15
C GLU A 177 2.99 16.10 -7.34
N ARG A 178 2.08 16.24 -6.37
CA ARG A 178 2.05 17.41 -5.47
C ARG A 178 3.32 17.56 -4.62
N LYS A 179 4.08 16.48 -4.41
CA LYS A 179 5.37 16.49 -3.71
C LYS A 179 6.55 16.74 -4.65
N GLY A 180 6.31 17.00 -5.93
CA GLY A 180 7.34 17.33 -6.91
C GLY A 180 7.84 16.15 -7.74
N PHE A 181 7.26 14.95 -7.60
CA PHE A 181 7.62 13.84 -8.48
C PHE A 181 6.97 14.02 -9.86
N LYS A 182 7.78 14.17 -10.90
CA LYS A 182 7.29 14.23 -12.28
C LYS A 182 6.84 12.84 -12.73
N ILE A 183 5.54 12.66 -12.93
CA ILE A 183 4.94 11.43 -13.45
C ILE A 183 4.54 11.65 -14.92
N HIS A 184 5.03 10.79 -15.79
CA HIS A 184 4.65 10.73 -17.19
C HIS A 184 3.45 9.79 -17.33
N TRP A 185 2.25 10.37 -17.39
CA TRP A 185 1.02 9.63 -17.56
C TRP A 185 0.89 9.15 -19.00
N ILE A 186 0.64 7.85 -19.15
CA ILE A 186 0.43 7.18 -20.42
C ILE A 186 -1.04 6.77 -20.48
N GLU A 187 -1.71 7.14 -21.57
CA GLU A 187 -3.10 6.76 -21.74
C GLU A 187 -3.22 5.25 -21.94
N GLY A 188 -4.06 4.63 -21.11
CA GLY A 188 -4.21 3.18 -21.02
C GLY A 188 -4.95 2.56 -22.19
N SER A 189 -5.80 3.34 -22.87
CA SER A 189 -6.55 2.94 -24.07
C SER A 189 -5.63 2.67 -25.28
N LEU A 190 -4.45 3.30 -25.31
CA LEU A 190 -3.48 3.17 -26.39
C LEU A 190 -2.99 1.73 -26.56
N ASN A 191 -2.65 1.35 -27.79
CA ASN A 191 -2.03 0.07 -28.04
C ASN A 191 -0.56 0.07 -27.54
N ASN A 192 0.04 -1.13 -27.45
CA ASN A 192 1.39 -1.25 -26.89
C ASN A 192 2.46 -0.50 -27.71
N LYS A 193 2.29 -0.40 -29.04
CA LYS A 193 3.26 0.32 -29.90
C LYS A 193 3.24 1.81 -29.62
N GLU A 194 2.04 2.40 -29.48
CA GLU A 194 1.87 3.82 -29.14
C GLU A 194 2.41 4.14 -27.75
N LYS A 195 2.15 3.28 -26.76
CA LYS A 195 2.71 3.43 -25.40
C LYS A 195 4.24 3.39 -25.42
N LEU A 196 4.83 2.44 -26.16
CA LEU A 196 6.28 2.33 -26.31
C LEU A 196 6.88 3.55 -27.00
N LEU A 197 6.20 4.09 -28.01
CA LEU A 197 6.63 5.31 -28.68
C LEU A 197 6.69 6.50 -27.71
N GLN A 198 5.63 6.71 -26.90
CA GLN A 198 5.60 7.77 -25.89
C GLN A 198 6.72 7.63 -24.84
N ILE A 199 6.96 6.40 -24.37
CA ILE A 199 8.04 6.11 -23.42
C ILE A 199 9.39 6.46 -24.06
N THR A 200 9.65 5.99 -25.27
CA THR A 200 10.94 6.18 -25.94
C THR A 200 11.23 7.65 -26.23
N GLN A 201 10.25 8.41 -26.69
CA GLN A 201 10.36 9.87 -26.90
C GLN A 201 10.62 10.63 -25.59
N THR A 202 10.09 10.13 -24.47
CA THR A 202 10.34 10.72 -23.15
C THR A 202 11.76 10.44 -22.66
N LEU A 203 12.30 9.25 -22.93
CA LEU A 203 13.66 8.86 -22.54
C LEU A 203 14.75 9.60 -23.34
N GLN A 204 14.43 10.12 -24.52
CA GLN A 204 15.35 10.84 -25.39
C GLN A 204 15.46 12.35 -25.07
N LYS A 205 14.64 12.86 -24.16
CA LYS A 205 14.65 14.24 -23.67
C LYS A 205 15.42 14.35 -22.37
#